data_AF-A0A9W6DFW6-F1
#
_entry.id   AF-A0A9W6DFW6-F1
#
_cell.length_a   1.000
_cell.length_b   1.000
_cell.length_c   1.000
_cell.angle_alpha   90.00
_cell.angle_beta   90.00
_cell.angle_gamma   90.00
#
_symmetry.space_group_name_H-M   'P 1'
#
loop_
_entity.id
_entity.type
_entity.pdbx_description
1 polymer ?
#
loop_
_entity_poly.entity_id
_entity_poly.type
_entity_poly.pdbx_seq_one_letter_code
_entity_poly.pdbx_strand_id
1 'polypeptide(L)'
;MSIVLYVVGIIVLIISFITGFRSDQLLLFIISGFLSSIIFFALGKIIDNQEEIKYYIKVNMESPKKSYLSKSDKKVCSSCHNEYDVHQKSCPYCGNKD
;
A
#
# COMPACT_ATOMS: atom_id res chain seq x y z
N MET A 1 -4.86 7.08 10.44
CA MET A 1 -6.16 7.36 11.13
C MET A 1 -6.56 6.28 12.16
N SER A 2 -5.85 5.16 12.19
CA SER A 2 -5.99 4.03 13.11
C SER A 2 -5.91 4.34 14.61
N ILE A 3 -5.10 5.34 15.02
CA ILE A 3 -4.97 5.76 16.44
C ILE A 3 -6.33 6.05 17.08
N VAL A 4 -7.25 6.69 16.35
CA VAL A 4 -8.59 7.00 16.86
C VAL A 4 -9.36 5.71 17.18
N LEU A 5 -9.25 4.67 16.35
CA LEU A 5 -9.90 3.38 16.58
C LEU A 5 -9.33 2.65 17.80
N TYR A 6 -8.01 2.70 18.00
CA TYR A 6 -7.39 2.16 19.21
C TYR A 6 -7.86 2.89 20.47
N VAL A 7 -7.93 4.22 20.43
CA VAL A 7 -8.45 5.03 21.56
C VAL A 7 -9.92 4.70 21.85
N VAL A 8 -10.76 4.61 20.82
CA VAL A 8 -12.18 4.23 20.97
C VAL A 8 -12.30 2.82 21.56
N GLY A 9 -11.52 1.85 21.09
CA GLY A 9 -11.53 0.49 21.64
C GLY A 9 -11.20 0.45 23.14
N ILE A 10 -10.22 1.26 23.59
CA ILE A 10 -9.87 1.39 25.01
C ILE A 10 -11.03 2.03 25.80
N ILE A 11 -11.66 3.08 25.27
CA ILE A 11 -12.79 3.75 25.92
C ILE A 11 -13.96 2.78 26.09
N VAL A 12 -14.27 1.96 25.07
CA VAL A 12 -15.34 0.96 25.12
C VAL A 12 -15.07 -0.07 26.23
N LEU A 13 -13.83 -0.52 26.40
CA LEU A 13 -13.46 -1.42 27.50
C LEU A 13 -13.69 -0.77 28.87
N ILE A 14 -13.28 0.49 29.05
CA ILE A 14 -13.46 1.23 30.31
C ILE A 14 -14.95 1.40 30.63
N ILE A 15 -15.76 1.80 29.65
CA ILE A 15 -17.21 1.96 29.84
C ILE A 15 -17.84 0.62 30.22
N SER A 16 -17.49 -0.45 29.51
CA SER A 16 -18.01 -1.79 29.76
C SER A 16 -17.69 -2.28 31.17
N PHE A 17 -16.50 -1.97 31.68
CA PHE A 17 -16.11 -2.30 33.05
C PHE A 17 -16.94 -1.51 34.08
N ILE A 18 -17.11 -0.20 33.88
CA ILE A 18 -17.89 0.66 34.78
C ILE A 18 -19.37 0.25 34.81
N THR A 19 -19.96 0.01 33.63
CA THR A 19 -21.37 -0.43 33.54
C THR A 19 -21.57 -1.82 34.10
N GLY A 20 -20.61 -2.73 33.90
CA GLY A 20 -20.64 -4.08 34.47
C GLY A 20 -20.62 -4.07 35.99
N PHE A 21 -19.83 -3.19 36.60
CA PHE A 21 -19.77 -3.04 38.05
C PHE A 21 -21.05 -2.46 38.65
N ARG A 22 -21.75 -1.58 37.93
CA ARG A 22 -23.01 -0.98 38.40
C ARG A 22 -24.21 -1.92 38.30
N SER A 23 -24.19 -2.87 37.36
CA SER A 23 -25.35 -3.71 37.04
C SER A 23 -25.29 -5.11 37.68
N ASP A 24 -24.28 -5.41 38.51
CA ASP A 24 -23.96 -6.75 39.06
C ASP A 24 -23.80 -7.87 38.00
N GLN A 25 -23.82 -7.52 36.71
CA GLN A 25 -23.66 -8.42 35.55
C GLN A 25 -22.29 -8.26 34.92
N LEU A 26 -21.26 -8.18 35.76
CA LEU A 26 -19.90 -7.79 35.39
C LEU A 26 -19.32 -8.69 34.29
N LEU A 27 -19.58 -10.01 34.35
CA LEU A 27 -19.12 -10.97 33.33
C LEU A 27 -19.70 -10.69 31.94
N LEU A 28 -21.01 -10.47 31.83
CA LEU A 28 -21.68 -10.25 30.54
C LEU A 28 -21.18 -8.98 29.86
N PHE A 29 -21.06 -7.89 30.63
CA PHE A 29 -20.58 -6.61 30.13
C PHE A 29 -19.10 -6.65 29.75
N ILE A 30 -18.25 -7.36 30.50
CA ILE A 30 -16.85 -7.56 30.12
C ILE A 30 -16.75 -8.33 28.80
N ILE A 31 -17.50 -9.42 28.64
CA ILE A 31 -17.46 -10.23 27.42
C ILE A 31 -17.92 -9.39 26.21
N SER A 32 -19.04 -8.67 26.34
CA SER A 32 -19.54 -7.83 25.25
C SER A 32 -18.59 -6.67 24.92
N GLY A 33 -18.03 -6.02 25.94
CA GLY A 33 -17.07 -4.94 25.78
C GLY A 33 -15.78 -5.41 25.12
N PHE A 34 -15.28 -6.59 25.52
CA PHE A 34 -14.10 -7.20 24.94
C PHE A 34 -14.33 -7.55 23.47
N LEU A 35 -15.42 -8.24 23.15
CA LEU A 35 -15.79 -8.58 21.77
C LEU A 35 -15.93 -7.34 20.90
N SER A 36 -16.57 -6.28 21.41
CA SER A 36 -16.69 -5.02 20.69
C SER A 36 -15.34 -4.34 20.47
N SER A 37 -14.48 -4.29 21.48
CA SER A 37 -13.14 -3.67 21.40
C SER A 37 -12.24 -4.35 20.37
N ILE A 38 -12.35 -5.69 20.22
CA ILE A 38 -11.62 -6.46 19.19
C ILE A 38 -11.93 -5.94 17.79
N ILE A 39 -13.19 -5.56 17.51
CA ILE A 39 -13.58 -5.04 16.19
C ILE A 39 -12.84 -3.74 15.90
N PHE A 40 -12.78 -2.81 16.86
CA PHE A 40 -12.08 -1.55 16.69
C PHE A 40 -10.57 -1.74 16.50
N PHE A 41 -9.95 -2.64 17.27
CA PHE A 41 -8.53 -2.95 17.12
C PHE A 41 -8.22 -3.65 15.79
N ALA A 42 -9.08 -4.58 15.36
CA ALA A 42 -8.93 -5.24 14.08
C ALA A 42 -9.03 -4.23 12.92
N LEU A 43 -10.02 -3.32 12.97
CA LEU A 43 -10.17 -2.26 11.98
C LEU A 43 -8.95 -1.32 11.97
N GLY A 44 -8.44 -0.93 13.14
CA GLY A 44 -7.22 -0.12 13.26
C GLY A 44 -6.04 -0.78 12.56
N LYS A 45 -5.83 -2.07 12.82
CA LYS A 45 -4.74 -2.85 12.22
C LYS A 45 -4.88 -3.03 10.71
N ILE A 46 -6.11 -3.23 10.23
CA ILE A 46 -6.37 -3.34 8.78
C ILE A 46 -6.02 -2.02 8.08
N ILE A 47 -6.39 -0.88 8.68
CA ILE A 47 -6.06 0.44 8.13
C ILE A 47 -4.55 0.68 8.14
N ASP A 48 -3.87 0.35 9.23
CA ASP A 48 -2.40 0.46 9.33
C ASP A 48 -1.71 -0.35 8.21
N ASN A 49 -2.14 -1.61 8.02
CA ASN A 49 -1.62 -2.46 6.96
C ASN A 49 -1.88 -1.87 5.56
N GLN A 50 -3.04 -1.26 5.33
CA GLN A 50 -3.33 -0.61 4.05
C GLN A 50 -2.45 0.62 3.81
N GLU A 51 -2.18 1.42 4.84
CA GLU A 51 -1.26 2.57 4.75
C GLU A 51 0.17 2.08 4.44
N GLU A 52 0.62 1.00 5.06
CA GLU A 52 1.93 0.39 4.81
C GLU A 52 2.04 -0.17 3.38
N ILE A 53 1.05 -0.92 2.91
CA ILE A 53 1.02 -1.44 1.54
C ILE A 53 1.05 -0.30 0.52
N LYS A 54 0.27 0.76 0.76
CA LYS A 54 0.26 1.95 -0.09
C LYS A 54 1.63 2.63 -0.13
N TYR A 55 2.30 2.74 1.02
CA TYR A 55 3.66 3.27 1.09
C TYR A 55 4.65 2.38 0.33
N TYR A 56 4.60 1.06 0.51
CA TYR A 56 5.45 0.11 -0.19
C TYR A 56 5.28 0.19 -1.71
N ILE A 57 4.03 0.26 -2.19
CA ILE A 57 3.73 0.45 -3.61
C ILE A 57 4.30 1.78 -4.09
N LYS A 58 4.11 2.87 -3.35
CA LYS A 58 4.63 4.18 -3.71
C LYS A 58 6.16 4.16 -3.86
N VAL A 59 6.89 3.63 -2.88
CA VAL A 59 8.36 3.58 -2.91
C VAL A 59 8.88 2.67 -4.04
N ASN A 60 8.25 1.52 -4.28
CA ASN A 60 8.75 0.55 -5.26
C ASN A 60 8.23 0.75 -6.69
N MET A 61 7.14 1.50 -6.89
CA MET A 61 6.60 1.80 -8.22
C MET A 61 6.87 3.24 -8.67
N GLU A 62 7.00 4.21 -7.76
CA GLU A 62 7.38 5.60 -8.10
C GLU A 62 8.89 5.86 -8.01
N SER A 63 9.69 4.97 -7.40
CA SER A 63 11.11 4.96 -7.75
C SER A 63 11.19 4.64 -9.24
N PRO A 64 11.69 5.57 -10.07
CA PRO A 64 11.61 5.39 -11.49
C PRO A 64 12.27 4.06 -11.83
N LYS A 65 11.65 3.29 -12.72
CA LYS A 65 12.27 2.27 -13.56
C LYS A 65 13.45 2.89 -14.36
N LYS A 66 14.43 3.47 -13.68
CA LYS A 66 15.54 4.25 -14.24
C LYS A 66 16.69 3.34 -14.67
N SER A 67 16.66 2.06 -14.31
CA SER A 67 17.76 1.13 -14.59
C SER A 67 17.58 0.26 -15.84
N TYR A 68 16.40 0.18 -16.47
CA TYR A 68 16.21 -0.66 -17.66
C TYR A 68 16.05 0.10 -18.99
N LEU A 69 15.86 1.43 -18.95
CA LEU A 69 15.57 2.23 -20.15
C LEU A 69 16.66 3.24 -20.53
N SER A 70 17.76 3.35 -19.78
CA SER A 70 18.65 4.51 -19.88
C SER A 70 20.01 4.26 -20.54
N LYS A 71 20.25 3.09 -21.15
CA LYS A 71 21.39 2.84 -22.06
C LYS A 71 21.04 1.72 -23.05
N SER A 72 19.99 1.88 -23.86
CA SER A 72 19.96 1.13 -25.11
C SER A 72 21.09 1.68 -25.97
N ASP A 73 22.07 0.86 -26.33
CA ASP A 73 23.04 1.24 -27.35
C ASP A 73 22.23 1.74 -28.56
N LYS A 74 22.49 2.99 -28.98
CA LYS A 74 21.83 3.56 -30.16
C LYS A 74 22.73 3.31 -31.36
N LYS A 75 22.16 2.87 -32.48
CA LYS A 75 22.85 2.81 -33.77
C LYS A 75 22.28 3.86 -34.72
N VAL A 76 23.15 4.34 -35.61
CA VAL A 76 22.77 5.25 -36.71
C VAL A 76 22.36 4.39 -37.90
N CYS A 77 21.18 4.65 -38.46
CA CYS A 77 20.72 3.98 -39.68
C CYS A 77 21.60 4.36 -40.88
N SER A 78 22.08 3.36 -41.64
CA SER A 78 22.92 3.59 -42.82
C SER A 78 22.19 4.30 -43.96
N SER A 79 20.86 4.12 -44.04
CA SER A 79 20.03 4.69 -45.10
C SER A 79 19.49 6.09 -44.80
N CYS A 80 19.01 6.33 -43.56
CA CYS A 80 18.36 7.60 -43.22
C CYS A 80 19.12 8.44 -42.17
N HIS A 81 20.24 7.92 -41.65
CA HIS A 81 21.11 8.60 -40.68
C HIS A 81 20.43 9.00 -39.36
N ASN A 82 19.22 8.49 -39.10
CA ASN A 82 18.54 8.68 -37.83
C ASN A 82 19.05 7.67 -36.79
N GLU A 83 19.14 8.13 -35.54
CA GLU A 83 19.49 7.28 -34.39
C GLU A 83 18.29 6.50 -33.88
N TYR A 84 18.47 5.21 -33.62
CA TYR A 84 17.45 4.35 -33.04
C TYR A 84 18.06 3.22 -32.20
N ASP A 85 17.21 2.53 -31.44
CA ASP A 85 17.60 1.45 -30.52
C ASP A 85 18.15 0.23 -31.28
N VAL A 86 19.34 -0.25 -30.88
CA VAL A 86 20.01 -1.43 -31.46
C VAL A 86 19.14 -2.69 -31.41
N HIS A 87 18.22 -2.81 -30.46
CA HIS A 87 17.33 -3.97 -30.35
C HIS A 87 16.21 -4.01 -31.41
N GLN A 88 16.03 -2.93 -32.20
CA GLN A 88 15.07 -2.93 -33.29
C GLN A 88 15.65 -3.64 -34.53
N LYS A 89 14.91 -4.62 -35.05
CA LYS A 89 15.26 -5.40 -36.26
C LYS A 89 15.25 -4.57 -37.56
N SER A 90 14.67 -3.37 -37.52
CA SER A 90 14.55 -2.45 -38.65
C SER A 90 14.48 -1.03 -38.14
N CYS A 91 14.98 -0.08 -38.93
CA CYS A 91 14.88 1.34 -38.61
C CYS A 91 13.40 1.78 -38.58
N PRO A 92 12.91 2.42 -37.51
CA PRO A 92 11.51 2.83 -37.40
C PRO A 92 11.15 4.01 -38.31
N TYR A 93 12.15 4.74 -38.80
CA TYR A 93 11.96 5.94 -39.63
C TYR A 93 11.89 5.61 -41.13
N CYS A 94 12.63 4.60 -41.59
CA CYS A 94 12.71 4.27 -43.02
C CYS A 94 12.42 2.79 -43.35
N GLY A 95 12.24 1.93 -42.34
CA GLY A 95 11.97 0.50 -42.52
C GLY A 95 13.19 -0.31 -42.97
N ASN A 96 14.36 0.29 -43.15
CA ASN A 96 15.55 -0.42 -43.58
C ASN A 96 16.03 -1.43 -42.52
N LYS A 97 16.44 -2.61 -42.96
CA LYS A 97 17.01 -3.66 -42.10
C LYS A 97 18.53 -3.55 -42.17
N ASP A 98 19.07 -2.64 -41.37
CA ASP A 98 20.51 -2.55 -41.10
C ASP A 98 20.94 -3.60 -40.06
#